data_AF-A0A969BVV2-F1
#
_entry.id   AF-A0A969BVV2-F1
#
_cell.length_a   1.000
_cell.length_b   1.000
_cell.length_c   1.000
_cell.angle_alpha   90.00
_cell.angle_beta   90.00
_cell.angle_gamma   90.00
#
_symmetry.space_group_name_H-M   'P 1'
#
loop_
_entity.id
_entity.type
_entity.pdbx_description
1 polymer ?
#
loop_
_entity_poly.entity_id
_entity_poly.type
_entity_poly.pdbx_seq_one_letter_code
_entity_poly.pdbx_strand_id
1 'polypeptide(L)'
;MGISRNFVREKILPEWWDDRAAINPAGYAEAIGYISRSLSLDLHSLMPDRKIQWATHRVSKFKHTANVSESQLAVAQAIATRVAELAVHVVVEPYKVIPQAAQAIRNDILASGTDWVDLDSLLDYCWSHGIPVVPVTQFPNHARKIDGLATCADGRLAIAISKVSKHSAWLLFVLAHELGHIALGHLNKHAVVVDAKVEPDSKDSDEEAANRFANELLTGDPVIRYTAAKYLRA
;
A
#
# COMPACT_ATOMS: atom_id res chain seq x y z
N MET A 1 -9.89 18.44 -3.84
CA MET A 1 -9.31 17.15 -3.42
C MET A 1 -10.22 15.95 -3.68
N GLY A 2 -11.42 16.08 -4.28
CA GLY A 2 -12.20 14.93 -4.74
C GLY A 2 -12.79 14.01 -3.65
N ILE A 3 -12.75 14.43 -2.39
CA ILE A 3 -13.33 13.69 -1.25
C ILE A 3 -14.77 14.17 -1.04
N SER A 4 -15.74 13.26 -1.05
CA SER A 4 -17.15 13.60 -0.88
C SER A 4 -17.53 13.71 0.61
N ARG A 5 -18.55 14.51 0.92
CA ARG A 5 -19.10 14.64 2.29
C ARG A 5 -19.53 13.29 2.85
N ASN A 6 -20.18 12.46 2.02
CA ASN A 6 -20.63 11.13 2.44
C ASN A 6 -19.45 10.23 2.83
N PHE A 7 -18.35 10.26 2.06
CA PHE A 7 -17.16 9.50 2.40
C PHE A 7 -16.57 9.94 3.75
N VAL A 8 -16.48 11.26 3.99
CA VAL A 8 -16.01 11.78 5.29
C VAL A 8 -16.91 11.30 6.43
N ARG A 9 -18.23 11.40 6.26
CA ARG A 9 -19.20 11.00 7.28
C ARG A 9 -19.15 9.51 7.59
N GLU A 10 -19.10 8.66 6.57
CA GLU A 10 -19.23 7.21 6.74
C GLU A 10 -17.91 6.51 7.07
N LYS A 11 -16.77 7.06 6.64
CA LYS A 11 -15.46 6.36 6.65
C LYS A 11 -14.37 7.04 7.45
N ILE A 12 -14.52 8.34 7.74
CA ILE A 12 -13.48 9.13 8.41
C ILE A 12 -13.91 9.56 9.81
N LEU A 13 -15.16 9.99 9.96
CA LEU A 13 -15.72 10.40 11.24
C LEU A 13 -16.19 9.17 12.05
N PRO A 14 -16.22 9.26 13.39
CA PRO A 14 -16.73 8.19 14.23
C PRO A 14 -18.20 7.84 13.92
N GLU A 15 -18.60 6.61 14.21
CA GLU A 15 -19.98 6.15 13.97
C GLU A 15 -21.04 6.99 14.71
N TRP A 16 -20.70 7.51 15.89
CA TRP A 16 -21.58 8.36 16.68
C TRP A 16 -21.69 9.80 16.15
N TRP A 17 -20.94 10.16 15.11
CA TRP A 17 -20.84 11.55 14.65
C TRP A 17 -22.18 12.11 14.15
N ASP A 18 -22.51 13.30 14.66
CA ASP A 18 -23.65 14.11 14.21
C ASP A 18 -23.16 15.51 13.86
N ASP A 19 -23.57 16.05 12.70
CA ASP A 19 -23.17 17.37 12.24
C ASP A 19 -23.54 18.50 13.23
N ARG A 20 -24.51 18.26 14.13
CA ARG A 20 -24.84 19.17 15.23
C ARG A 20 -23.69 19.33 16.23
N ALA A 21 -22.80 18.35 16.37
CA ALA A 21 -21.61 18.45 17.21
C ALA A 21 -20.66 19.56 16.71
N ALA A 22 -20.62 19.78 15.40
CA ALA A 22 -19.80 20.82 14.78
C ALA A 22 -20.35 22.25 14.96
N ILE A 23 -21.53 22.43 15.56
CA ILE A 23 -22.11 23.75 15.85
C ILE A 23 -21.28 24.49 16.90
N ASN A 24 -20.70 23.75 17.86
CA ASN A 24 -19.82 24.35 18.87
C ASN A 24 -18.34 24.23 18.45
N PRO A 25 -17.47 25.16 18.90
CA PRO A 25 -16.07 25.18 18.48
C PRO A 25 -15.27 23.92 18.84
N ALA A 26 -15.60 23.26 19.96
CA ALA A 26 -14.89 22.08 20.43
C ALA A 26 -15.18 20.86 19.52
N GLY A 27 -16.45 20.62 19.20
CA GLY A 27 -16.83 19.57 18.25
C GLY A 27 -16.32 19.87 16.85
N TYR A 28 -16.35 21.12 16.39
CA TYR A 28 -15.74 21.47 15.09
C TYR A 28 -14.24 21.15 15.05
N ALA A 29 -13.49 21.49 16.10
CA ALA A 29 -12.08 21.17 16.22
C ALA A 29 -11.82 19.66 16.27
N GLU A 30 -12.69 18.90 16.94
CA GLU A 30 -12.62 17.44 16.98
C GLU A 30 -12.84 16.81 15.58
N ALA A 31 -13.82 17.31 14.82
CA ALA A 31 -14.05 16.91 13.43
C ALA A 31 -12.80 17.13 12.57
N ILE A 32 -12.20 18.31 12.68
CA ILE A 32 -10.97 18.68 11.99
C ILE A 32 -9.83 17.73 12.39
N GLY A 33 -9.72 17.39 13.68
CA GLY A 33 -8.75 16.43 14.19
C GLY A 33 -8.91 15.03 13.58
N TYR A 34 -10.13 14.52 13.48
CA TYR A 34 -10.39 13.23 12.81
C TYR A 34 -10.01 13.27 11.33
N ILE A 35 -10.44 14.31 10.61
CA ILE A 35 -10.17 14.47 9.18
C ILE A 35 -8.66 14.59 8.93
N SER A 36 -7.96 15.43 9.70
CA SER A 36 -6.51 15.62 9.60
C SER A 36 -5.76 14.30 9.81
N ARG A 37 -6.07 13.56 10.88
CA ARG A 37 -5.38 12.30 11.21
C ARG A 37 -5.64 11.19 10.22
N SER A 38 -6.87 11.04 9.74
CA SER A 38 -7.24 9.93 8.85
C SER A 38 -6.76 10.17 7.42
N LEU A 39 -6.68 11.41 6.98
CA LEU A 39 -6.28 11.78 5.62
C LEU A 39 -4.86 12.35 5.53
N SER A 40 -4.08 12.36 6.62
CA SER A 40 -2.74 12.96 6.66
C SER A 40 -2.70 14.41 6.15
N LEU A 41 -3.71 15.20 6.52
CA LEU A 41 -3.80 16.63 6.17
C LEU A 41 -3.23 17.48 7.30
N ASP A 42 -2.60 18.59 6.94
CA ASP A 42 -2.16 19.57 7.93
C ASP A 42 -3.37 20.15 8.67
N LEU A 43 -3.36 20.03 10.00
CA LEU A 43 -4.48 20.43 10.85
C LEU A 43 -4.80 21.92 10.69
N HIS A 44 -3.77 22.77 10.58
CA HIS A 44 -3.95 24.21 10.42
C HIS A 44 -4.53 24.56 9.05
N SER A 45 -4.22 23.79 8.02
CA SER A 45 -4.75 23.97 6.67
C SER A 45 -6.25 23.73 6.54
N LEU A 46 -6.86 23.04 7.53
CA LEU A 46 -8.30 22.76 7.59
C LEU A 46 -9.11 23.87 8.28
N MET A 47 -8.45 24.91 8.79
CA MET A 47 -9.14 26.08 9.36
C MET A 47 -9.75 26.94 8.23
N PRO A 48 -10.79 27.75 8.53
CA PRO A 48 -11.42 28.63 7.54
C PRO A 48 -10.42 29.52 6.79
N ASP A 49 -10.73 29.82 5.53
CA ASP A 49 -9.96 30.70 4.62
C ASP A 49 -8.51 30.26 4.31
N ARG A 50 -8.15 29.02 4.64
CA ARG A 50 -6.86 28.43 4.30
C ARG A 50 -6.98 27.46 3.14
N LYS A 51 -5.89 27.36 2.38
CA LYS A 51 -5.74 26.31 1.37
C LYS A 51 -5.38 25.02 2.10
N ILE A 52 -6.12 23.95 1.80
CA ILE A 52 -5.86 22.63 2.37
C ILE A 52 -4.49 22.13 1.88
N GLN A 53 -3.70 21.58 2.80
CA GLN A 53 -2.35 21.11 2.57
C GLN A 53 -2.17 19.70 3.15
N TRP A 54 -1.30 18.91 2.51
CA TRP A 54 -0.82 17.65 3.06
C TRP A 54 0.15 17.92 4.20
N ALA A 55 0.16 17.05 5.21
CA ALA A 55 1.12 17.16 6.29
C ALA A 55 2.56 16.94 5.78
N THR A 56 3.45 17.90 6.05
CA THR A 56 4.82 17.96 5.49
C THR A 56 5.78 16.87 5.96
N HIS A 57 5.49 16.21 7.09
CA HIS A 57 6.30 15.11 7.62
C HIS A 57 6.01 13.75 6.96
N ARG A 58 5.08 13.71 5.98
CA ARG A 58 4.57 12.50 5.33
C ARG A 58 4.60 12.61 3.81
N VAL A 59 5.56 13.38 3.26
CA VAL A 59 5.70 13.54 1.82
C VAL A 59 6.42 12.33 1.25
N SER A 60 5.66 11.48 0.60
CA SER A 60 6.16 10.45 -0.30
C SER A 60 6.67 11.06 -1.59
N LYS A 61 7.60 10.36 -2.26
CA LYS A 61 7.90 10.64 -3.66
C LYS A 61 6.94 9.84 -4.52
N PHE A 62 6.12 10.52 -5.32
CA PHE A 62 5.34 9.87 -6.36
C PHE A 62 6.25 9.55 -7.55
N LYS A 63 6.26 8.30 -7.98
CA LYS A 63 6.80 7.90 -9.29
C LYS A 63 5.60 7.62 -10.20
N HIS A 64 5.42 8.43 -11.25
CA HIS A 64 4.20 8.45 -12.07
C HIS A 64 4.42 7.91 -13.48
N THR A 65 3.40 7.22 -14.00
CA THR A 65 3.09 7.18 -15.44
C THR A 65 2.41 8.50 -15.85
N ALA A 66 2.78 9.05 -17.02
CA ALA A 66 2.59 10.45 -17.46
C ALA A 66 1.17 11.05 -17.57
N ASN A 67 0.10 10.42 -17.05
CA ASN A 67 -1.28 10.78 -17.40
C ASN A 67 -2.28 10.94 -16.23
N VAL A 68 -1.81 11.14 -14.99
CA VAL A 68 -2.67 11.09 -13.79
C VAL A 68 -2.48 12.33 -12.92
N SER A 69 -3.58 12.89 -12.40
CA SER A 69 -3.48 14.02 -11.47
C SER A 69 -2.89 13.58 -10.13
N GLU A 70 -1.78 14.19 -9.73
CA GLU A 70 -1.08 13.94 -8.46
C GLU A 70 -2.04 13.97 -7.25
N SER A 71 -3.03 14.87 -7.31
CA SER A 71 -4.01 15.07 -6.22
C SER A 71 -4.93 13.87 -5.94
N GLN A 72 -5.26 13.06 -6.96
CA GLN A 72 -6.15 11.90 -6.78
C GLN A 72 -5.40 10.69 -6.20
N LEU A 73 -4.12 10.54 -6.56
CA LEU A 73 -3.26 9.49 -6.05
C LEU A 73 -2.86 9.77 -4.59
N ALA A 74 -2.60 11.04 -4.27
CA ALA A 74 -2.26 11.48 -2.92
C ALA A 74 -3.31 11.10 -1.87
N VAL A 75 -4.61 11.15 -2.20
CA VAL A 75 -5.68 10.75 -1.28
C VAL A 75 -5.67 9.25 -1.02
N ALA A 76 -5.57 8.42 -2.07
CA ALA A 76 -5.52 6.98 -1.91
C ALA A 76 -4.28 6.55 -1.12
N GLN A 77 -3.14 7.15 -1.44
CA GLN A 77 -1.91 6.94 -0.71
C GLN A 77 -2.05 7.32 0.77
N ALA A 78 -2.57 8.50 1.09
CA ALA A 78 -2.64 8.97 2.46
C ALA A 78 -3.49 8.02 3.33
N ILE A 79 -4.61 7.54 2.77
CA ILE A 79 -5.46 6.54 3.43
C ILE A 79 -4.70 5.23 3.61
N ALA A 80 -4.11 4.68 2.54
CA ALA A 80 -3.42 3.40 2.59
C ALA A 80 -2.20 3.42 3.53
N THR A 81 -1.42 4.50 3.49
CA THR A 81 -0.29 4.73 4.41
C THR A 81 -0.77 4.80 5.85
N ARG A 82 -1.87 5.53 6.11
CA ARG A 82 -2.39 5.66 7.47
C ARG A 82 -2.90 4.33 8.03
N VAL A 83 -3.56 3.52 7.20
CA VAL A 83 -4.00 2.18 7.60
C VAL A 83 -2.80 1.27 7.88
N ALA A 84 -1.77 1.31 7.04
CA ALA A 84 -0.53 0.54 7.25
C ALA A 84 0.21 0.96 8.53
N GLU A 85 0.28 2.27 8.84
CA GLU A 85 0.83 2.77 10.10
C GLU A 85 0.07 2.26 11.33
N LEU A 86 -1.26 2.28 11.28
CA LEU A 86 -2.07 1.75 12.37
C LEU A 86 -1.80 0.25 12.57
N ALA A 87 -1.59 -0.50 11.48
CA ALA A 87 -1.21 -1.90 11.54
C ALA A 87 0.15 -2.10 12.24
N VAL A 88 1.13 -1.28 11.92
CA VAL A 88 2.47 -1.29 12.56
C VAL A 88 2.38 -1.15 14.08
N HIS A 89 1.47 -0.34 14.60
CA HIS A 89 1.31 -0.14 16.04
C HIS A 89 0.63 -1.31 16.78
N VAL A 90 -0.06 -2.21 16.07
CA VAL A 90 -0.76 -3.34 16.70
C VAL A 90 -0.05 -4.68 16.50
N VAL A 91 0.94 -4.77 15.61
CA VAL A 91 1.68 -6.01 15.38
C VAL A 91 2.68 -6.26 16.51
N VAL A 92 2.58 -7.45 17.11
CA VAL A 92 3.37 -7.84 18.29
C VAL A 92 4.71 -8.47 17.89
N GLU A 93 4.74 -9.15 16.75
CA GLU A 93 5.92 -9.82 16.21
C GLU A 93 7.04 -8.78 16.01
N PRO A 94 8.30 -9.03 16.41
CA PRO A 94 9.38 -8.09 16.11
C PRO A 94 9.68 -8.09 14.61
N TYR A 95 10.04 -6.91 14.08
CA TYR A 95 10.53 -6.82 12.70
C TYR A 95 11.84 -7.60 12.56
N LYS A 96 11.89 -8.47 11.54
CA LYS A 96 13.09 -9.21 11.14
C LYS A 96 13.50 -8.75 9.75
N VAL A 97 14.78 -8.45 9.60
CA VAL A 97 15.34 -8.10 8.30
C VAL A 97 15.18 -9.29 7.36
N ILE A 98 14.60 -9.04 6.19
CA ILE A 98 14.43 -10.06 5.15
C ILE A 98 15.64 -10.07 4.20
N PRO A 99 15.96 -11.21 3.57
CA PRO A 99 16.99 -11.28 2.55
C PRO A 99 16.69 -10.39 1.34
N GLN A 100 17.73 -9.84 0.71
CA GLN A 100 17.59 -9.11 -0.57
C GLN A 100 17.36 -10.05 -1.76
N ALA A 101 17.72 -11.32 -1.63
CA ALA A 101 17.60 -12.30 -2.71
C ALA A 101 16.22 -12.97 -2.66
N ALA A 102 15.43 -12.83 -3.74
CA ALA A 102 14.11 -13.44 -3.86
C ALA A 102 14.15 -14.96 -3.68
N GLN A 103 15.19 -15.61 -4.23
CA GLN A 103 15.38 -17.06 -4.09
C GLN A 103 15.55 -17.51 -2.63
N ALA A 104 16.15 -16.68 -1.76
CA ALA A 104 16.30 -17.02 -0.35
C ALA A 104 14.93 -17.05 0.34
N ILE A 105 14.11 -16.03 0.12
CA ILE A 105 12.72 -15.97 0.63
C ILE A 105 11.90 -17.14 0.09
N ARG A 106 12.02 -17.44 -1.22
CA ARG A 106 11.35 -18.59 -1.83
C ARG A 106 11.73 -19.89 -1.14
N ASN A 107 13.01 -20.12 -0.91
CA ASN A 107 13.50 -21.34 -0.27
C ASN A 107 12.97 -21.45 1.17
N ASP A 108 12.93 -20.34 1.92
CA ASP A 108 12.37 -20.31 3.27
C ASP A 108 10.88 -20.69 3.29
N ILE A 109 10.11 -20.15 2.33
CA ILE A 109 8.68 -20.49 2.20
C ILE A 109 8.51 -21.97 1.84
N LEU A 110 9.22 -22.48 0.84
CA LEU A 110 9.09 -23.87 0.41
C LEU A 110 9.57 -24.87 1.47
N ALA A 111 10.54 -24.47 2.30
CA ALA A 111 11.00 -25.27 3.44
C ALA A 111 9.92 -25.48 4.51
N SER A 112 8.85 -24.68 4.51
CA SER A 112 7.68 -24.88 5.39
C SER A 112 6.78 -26.05 4.97
N GLY A 113 7.05 -26.68 3.83
CA GLY A 113 6.33 -27.85 3.32
C GLY A 113 5.30 -27.55 2.23
N THR A 114 5.32 -26.36 1.64
CA THR A 114 4.50 -26.00 0.48
C THR A 114 5.22 -26.33 -0.84
N ASP A 115 4.47 -26.79 -1.84
CA ASP A 115 5.03 -27.14 -3.16
C ASP A 115 5.30 -25.90 -4.05
N TRP A 116 4.68 -24.77 -3.74
CA TRP A 116 4.84 -23.49 -4.42
C TRP A 116 4.59 -22.32 -3.45
N VAL A 117 5.02 -21.13 -3.86
CA VAL A 117 4.68 -19.88 -3.16
C VAL A 117 3.29 -19.44 -3.62
N ASP A 118 2.34 -19.45 -2.70
CA ASP A 118 0.98 -18.93 -2.90
C ASP A 118 0.74 -17.69 -2.03
N LEU A 119 -0.49 -17.16 -2.08
CA LEU A 119 -0.86 -15.96 -1.33
C LEU A 119 -0.76 -16.18 0.18
N ASP A 120 -1.24 -17.33 0.67
CA ASP A 120 -1.32 -17.60 2.10
C ASP A 120 0.08 -17.80 2.69
N SER A 121 0.93 -18.60 2.04
CA SER A 121 2.32 -18.79 2.46
C SER A 121 3.16 -17.52 2.41
N LEU A 122 2.93 -16.64 1.42
CA LEU A 122 3.63 -15.35 1.36
C LEU A 122 3.12 -14.37 2.42
N LEU A 123 1.82 -14.39 2.74
CA LEU A 123 1.27 -13.63 3.87
C LEU A 123 1.90 -14.10 5.18
N ASP A 124 1.90 -15.41 5.45
CA ASP A 124 2.50 -15.99 6.65
C ASP A 124 3.99 -15.63 6.78
N TYR A 125 4.73 -15.64 5.66
CA TYR A 125 6.11 -15.18 5.63
C TYR A 125 6.23 -13.71 6.06
N CYS A 126 5.45 -12.80 5.48
CA CYS A 126 5.47 -11.38 5.83
C CYS A 126 5.16 -11.15 7.32
N TRP A 127 4.08 -11.76 7.83
CA TRP A 127 3.66 -11.60 9.22
C TRP A 127 4.69 -12.19 10.21
N SER A 128 5.29 -13.35 9.90
CA SER A 128 6.34 -13.95 10.75
C SER A 128 7.66 -13.15 10.80
N HIS A 129 7.87 -12.25 9.84
CA HIS A 129 8.94 -11.25 9.80
C HIS A 129 8.52 -9.88 10.36
N GLY A 130 7.31 -9.78 10.89
CA GLY A 130 6.79 -8.55 11.48
C GLY A 130 6.46 -7.48 10.45
N ILE A 131 6.16 -7.85 9.20
CA ILE A 131 5.72 -6.96 8.13
C ILE A 131 4.19 -7.13 7.97
N PRO A 132 3.35 -6.27 8.58
CA PRO A 132 1.90 -6.36 8.41
C PRO A 132 1.51 -6.14 6.94
N VAL A 133 0.60 -6.99 6.46
CA VAL A 133 -0.06 -6.83 5.16
C VAL A 133 -1.54 -6.56 5.40
N VAL A 134 -2.02 -5.38 5.00
CA VAL A 134 -3.40 -4.94 5.26
C VAL A 134 -4.19 -4.64 3.99
N PRO A 135 -5.44 -5.13 3.87
CA PRO A 135 -6.30 -4.78 2.76
C PRO A 135 -6.93 -3.40 2.96
N VAL A 136 -6.85 -2.54 1.94
CA VAL A 136 -7.47 -1.21 1.92
C VAL A 136 -8.38 -1.11 0.70
N THR A 137 -9.66 -1.44 0.88
CA THR A 137 -10.59 -1.56 -0.26
C THR A 137 -11.50 -0.34 -0.45
N GLN A 138 -11.49 0.59 0.50
CA GLN A 138 -12.43 1.71 0.56
C GLN A 138 -11.71 3.03 0.31
N PHE A 139 -12.02 3.65 -0.83
CA PHE A 139 -11.48 4.93 -1.25
C PHE A 139 -12.60 5.87 -1.70
N PRO A 140 -12.39 7.20 -1.66
CA PRO A 140 -13.31 8.15 -2.26
C PRO A 140 -13.53 7.83 -3.74
N ASN A 141 -14.75 8.04 -4.25
CA ASN A 141 -15.13 7.69 -5.63
C ASN A 141 -14.24 8.30 -6.73
N HIS A 142 -13.59 9.43 -6.45
CA HIS A 142 -12.71 10.12 -7.39
C HIS A 142 -11.22 9.88 -7.13
N ALA A 143 -10.86 9.11 -6.09
CA ALA A 143 -9.49 8.72 -5.85
C ALA A 143 -9.10 7.60 -6.82
N ARG A 144 -7.91 7.71 -7.41
CA ARG A 144 -7.38 6.63 -8.23
C ARG A 144 -6.87 5.55 -7.28
N LYS A 145 -7.36 4.32 -7.45
CA LYS A 145 -6.90 3.18 -6.67
C LYS A 145 -5.45 2.87 -7.04
N ILE A 146 -4.65 2.60 -6.01
CA ILE A 146 -3.34 1.96 -6.11
C ILE A 146 -3.56 0.45 -6.09
N ASP A 147 -2.65 -0.34 -6.65
CA ASP A 147 -2.75 -1.80 -6.56
C ASP A 147 -2.16 -2.28 -5.22
N GLY A 148 -0.98 -1.77 -4.87
CA GLY A 148 -0.26 -2.02 -3.62
C GLY A 148 0.51 -0.77 -3.17
N LEU A 149 1.05 -0.84 -1.94
CA LEU A 149 1.87 0.20 -1.34
C LEU A 149 2.74 -0.38 -0.23
N ALA A 150 4.06 -0.23 -0.36
CA ALA A 150 5.02 -0.47 0.71
C ALA A 150 5.35 0.84 1.44
N THR A 151 5.41 0.80 2.77
CA THR A 151 5.72 1.97 3.60
C THR A 151 6.60 1.62 4.80
N CYS A 152 7.28 2.63 5.34
CA CYS A 152 8.02 2.57 6.59
C CYS A 152 7.40 3.54 7.59
N ALA A 153 6.93 3.02 8.72
CA ALA A 153 6.34 3.76 9.82
C ALA A 153 7.11 3.44 11.11
N ASP A 154 7.61 4.45 11.80
CA ASP A 154 8.36 4.30 13.06
C ASP A 154 9.50 3.24 12.99
N GLY A 155 10.18 3.19 11.86
CA GLY A 155 11.29 2.24 11.61
C GLY A 155 10.85 0.82 11.25
N ARG A 156 9.55 0.60 11.02
CA ARG A 156 8.96 -0.70 10.70
C ARG A 156 8.23 -0.68 9.36
N LEU A 157 8.41 -1.76 8.60
CA LEU A 157 7.89 -1.89 7.24
C LEU A 157 6.49 -2.49 7.24
N ALA A 158 5.63 -2.01 6.33
CA ALA A 158 4.26 -2.47 6.17
C ALA A 158 3.82 -2.42 4.71
N ILE A 159 2.85 -3.27 4.35
CA ILE A 159 2.29 -3.34 3.00
C ILE A 159 0.77 -3.12 3.08
N ALA A 160 0.26 -2.21 2.25
CA ALA A 160 -1.17 -2.05 2.03
C ALA A 160 -1.55 -2.55 0.64
N ILE A 161 -2.48 -3.49 0.54
CA ILE A 161 -3.01 -3.99 -0.74
C ILE A 161 -4.37 -3.37 -0.99
N SER A 162 -4.49 -2.66 -2.09
CA SER A 162 -5.71 -1.93 -2.46
C SER A 162 -6.43 -2.52 -3.67
N LYS A 163 -5.75 -3.42 -4.38
CA LYS A 163 -6.32 -4.19 -5.47
C LYS A 163 -7.46 -5.07 -4.99
N VAL A 164 -8.63 -4.93 -5.60
CA VAL A 164 -9.75 -5.85 -5.43
C VAL A 164 -9.76 -6.80 -6.63
N SER A 165 -9.44 -8.07 -6.40
CA SER A 165 -9.38 -9.09 -7.43
C SER A 165 -10.12 -10.34 -6.96
N LYS A 166 -10.84 -11.00 -7.89
CA LYS A 166 -11.39 -12.35 -7.66
C LYS A 166 -10.33 -13.44 -7.77
N HIS A 167 -9.18 -13.12 -8.33
CA HIS A 167 -8.07 -14.05 -8.55
C HIS A 167 -6.96 -13.77 -7.54
N SER A 168 -6.64 -14.76 -6.72
CA SER A 168 -5.54 -14.71 -5.73
C SER A 168 -4.18 -14.48 -6.39
N ALA A 169 -3.97 -15.00 -7.60
CA ALA A 169 -2.72 -14.81 -8.35
C ALA A 169 -2.33 -13.34 -8.55
N TRP A 170 -3.32 -12.46 -8.78
CA TRP A 170 -3.04 -11.02 -8.92
C TRP A 170 -2.65 -10.38 -7.59
N LEU A 171 -3.28 -10.80 -6.48
CA LEU A 171 -2.94 -10.30 -5.15
C LEU A 171 -1.56 -10.80 -4.72
N LEU A 172 -1.25 -12.07 -5.04
CA LEU A 172 0.04 -12.69 -4.82
C LEU A 172 1.15 -11.93 -5.56
N PHE A 173 0.94 -11.60 -6.84
CA PHE A 173 1.92 -10.83 -7.60
C PHE A 173 2.15 -9.43 -7.02
N VAL A 174 1.06 -8.72 -6.68
CA VAL A 174 1.18 -7.41 -6.03
C VAL A 174 1.93 -7.51 -4.71
N LEU A 175 1.60 -8.48 -3.86
CA LEU A 175 2.29 -8.69 -2.58
C LEU A 175 3.79 -8.99 -2.79
N ALA A 176 4.12 -9.87 -3.72
CA ALA A 176 5.50 -10.20 -4.06
C ALA A 176 6.28 -8.98 -4.60
N HIS A 177 5.63 -8.14 -5.40
CA HIS A 177 6.19 -6.90 -5.93
C HIS A 177 6.47 -5.88 -4.81
N GLU A 178 5.49 -5.62 -3.92
CA GLU A 178 5.69 -4.71 -2.78
C GLU A 178 6.77 -5.22 -1.81
N LEU A 179 6.82 -6.55 -1.59
CA LEU A 179 7.90 -7.17 -0.82
C LEU A 179 9.27 -6.98 -1.49
N GLY A 180 9.32 -6.97 -2.83
CA GLY A 180 10.51 -6.64 -3.60
C GLY A 180 11.03 -5.23 -3.32
N HIS A 181 10.14 -4.22 -3.27
CA HIS A 181 10.54 -2.86 -2.87
C HIS A 181 11.13 -2.80 -1.45
N ILE A 182 10.59 -3.59 -0.53
CA ILE A 182 11.11 -3.72 0.83
C ILE A 182 12.49 -4.40 0.82
N ALA A 183 12.60 -5.57 0.21
CA ALA A 183 13.82 -6.38 0.20
C ALA A 183 14.99 -5.65 -0.46
N LEU A 184 14.74 -4.97 -1.57
CA LEU A 184 15.74 -4.23 -2.34
C LEU A 184 16.05 -2.84 -1.74
N GLY A 185 15.37 -2.44 -0.66
CA GLY A 185 15.61 -1.17 0.00
C GLY A 185 15.19 0.04 -0.85
N HIS A 186 14.19 -0.10 -1.72
CA HIS A 186 13.65 0.99 -2.55
C HIS A 186 12.92 2.05 -1.69
N LEU A 187 12.56 1.70 -0.44
CA LEU A 187 12.03 2.63 0.55
C LEU A 187 13.15 3.53 1.06
N ASN A 188 13.22 4.78 0.58
CA ASN A 188 14.11 5.79 1.18
C ASN A 188 13.76 5.99 2.67
N LYS A 189 14.69 6.52 3.49
CA LYS A 189 14.64 6.59 4.97
C LYS A 189 13.35 7.14 5.63
N HIS A 190 12.45 7.76 4.89
CA HIS A 190 11.12 8.23 5.33
C HIS A 190 10.03 8.04 4.26
N ALA A 191 10.26 7.20 3.25
CA ALA A 191 9.47 7.18 2.03
C ALA A 191 8.52 5.99 1.98
N VAL A 192 7.29 6.33 1.62
CA VAL A 192 6.31 5.43 1.05
C VAL A 192 6.65 5.24 -0.43
N VAL A 193 6.67 4.00 -0.93
CA VAL A 193 6.70 3.70 -2.37
C VAL A 193 5.27 3.38 -2.80
N VAL A 194 4.80 4.04 -3.85
CA VAL A 194 3.42 3.91 -4.32
C VAL A 194 3.41 3.68 -5.80
N ASP A 195 2.85 2.53 -6.20
CA ASP A 195 2.46 2.31 -7.57
C ASP A 195 0.94 2.44 -7.73
N ALA A 196 0.54 3.26 -8.70
CA ALA A 196 -0.86 3.37 -9.08
C ALA A 196 -1.38 2.09 -9.76
N LYS A 197 -0.50 1.33 -10.42
CA LYS A 197 -0.81 0.05 -11.05
C LYS A 197 0.48 -0.69 -11.37
N VAL A 198 0.61 -1.91 -10.83
CA VAL A 198 1.76 -2.77 -11.12
C VAL A 198 1.80 -3.10 -12.62
N GLU A 199 2.80 -2.57 -13.31
CA GLU A 199 3.04 -2.73 -14.75
C GLU A 199 4.24 -3.66 -14.98
N PRO A 200 4.06 -4.84 -15.61
CA PRO A 200 5.16 -5.78 -15.87
C PRO A 200 6.32 -5.21 -16.70
N ASP A 201 6.03 -4.27 -17.62
CA ASP A 201 6.98 -3.68 -18.57
C ASP A 201 7.39 -2.24 -18.20
N SER A 202 7.46 -1.92 -16.91
CA SER A 202 7.88 -0.60 -16.44
C SER A 202 9.32 -0.26 -16.89
N LYS A 203 9.57 1.01 -17.21
CA LYS A 203 10.89 1.53 -17.58
C LYS A 203 11.63 2.18 -16.40
N ASP A 204 11.02 2.22 -15.22
CA ASP A 204 11.68 2.66 -13.98
C ASP A 204 12.51 1.50 -13.43
N SER A 205 13.78 1.76 -13.10
CA SER A 205 14.73 0.72 -12.66
C SER A 205 14.30 0.02 -11.38
N ASP A 206 13.64 0.73 -10.45
CA ASP A 206 13.22 0.17 -9.17
C ASP A 206 11.99 -0.73 -9.37
N GLU A 207 11.08 -0.31 -10.26
CA GLU A 207 9.87 -1.07 -10.63
C GLU A 207 10.23 -2.34 -11.41
N GLU A 208 11.16 -2.24 -12.36
CA GLU A 208 11.67 -3.39 -13.08
C GLU A 208 12.36 -4.37 -12.13
N ALA A 209 13.14 -3.87 -11.18
CA ALA A 209 13.78 -4.70 -10.17
C ALA A 209 12.76 -5.37 -9.23
N ALA A 210 11.71 -4.67 -8.80
CA ALA A 210 10.61 -5.24 -8.00
C ALA A 210 9.83 -6.30 -8.77
N ASN A 211 9.56 -6.09 -10.07
CA ASN A 211 8.93 -7.09 -10.95
C ASN A 211 9.78 -8.34 -11.11
N ARG A 212 11.09 -8.20 -11.36
CA ARG A 212 12.01 -9.35 -11.45
C ARG A 212 12.08 -10.10 -10.12
N PHE A 213 12.13 -9.37 -9.01
CA PHE A 213 12.09 -9.97 -7.67
C PHE A 213 10.82 -10.79 -7.46
N ALA A 214 9.66 -10.23 -7.80
CA ALA A 214 8.37 -10.94 -7.70
C ALA A 214 8.36 -12.21 -8.57
N ASN A 215 8.83 -12.13 -9.81
CA ASN A 215 8.92 -13.28 -10.70
C ASN A 215 9.79 -14.40 -10.12
N GLU A 216 10.98 -14.05 -9.64
CA GLU A 216 11.93 -14.99 -9.06
C GLU A 216 11.37 -15.62 -7.78
N LEU A 217 10.75 -14.82 -6.91
CA LEU A 217 10.11 -15.31 -5.68
C LEU A 217 9.01 -16.33 -6.00
N LEU A 218 8.15 -16.03 -6.97
CA LEU A 218 6.98 -16.84 -7.28
C LEU A 218 7.29 -18.05 -8.15
N THR A 219 8.28 -17.97 -9.03
CA THR A 219 8.54 -19.02 -10.04
C THR A 219 9.91 -19.68 -9.91
N GLY A 220 10.86 -19.06 -9.19
CA GLY A 220 12.27 -19.46 -9.18
C GLY A 220 13.07 -18.94 -10.39
N ASP A 221 12.45 -18.19 -11.29
CA ASP A 221 13.11 -17.55 -12.43
C ASP A 221 12.76 -16.04 -12.46
N PRO A 222 13.74 -15.13 -12.49
CA PRO A 222 13.47 -13.69 -12.57
C PRO A 222 12.82 -13.26 -13.90
N VAL A 223 12.90 -14.10 -14.93
CA VAL A 223 12.36 -13.84 -16.27
C VAL A 223 11.22 -14.81 -16.55
N ILE A 224 9.99 -14.29 -16.59
CA ILE A 224 8.84 -15.10 -17.03
C ILE A 224 8.94 -15.33 -18.54
N ARG A 225 9.25 -16.56 -18.94
CA ARG A 225 9.16 -17.02 -20.33
C ARG A 225 7.83 -17.71 -20.55
N TYR A 226 6.88 -17.02 -21.17
CA TYR A 226 5.63 -17.65 -21.61
C TYR A 226 5.91 -18.54 -22.81
N THR A 227 5.96 -19.86 -22.59
CA THR A 227 5.89 -20.81 -23.70
C THR A 227 4.41 -21.16 -23.87
N ALA A 228 3.74 -20.51 -24.82
CA ALA A 228 2.41 -20.96 -25.22
C ALA A 228 2.57 -22.36 -25.85
N ALA A 229 2.24 -23.41 -25.10
CA ALA A 229 2.19 -24.74 -25.65
C ALA A 229 1.13 -24.73 -26.77
N LYS A 230 1.59 -24.97 -28.01
CA LYS A 230 0.77 -25.06 -29.21
C LYS A 230 -0.12 -26.31 -29.15
N TYR A 231 -1.07 -26.35 -28.21
CA TYR A 231 -2.15 -27.34 -28.20
C TYR A 231 -3.45 -26.68 -28.66
N LEU A 232 -3.42 -26.18 -29.90
CA LEU A 232 -4.61 -26.04 -30.72
C LEU A 232 -4.50 -27.09 -31.82
N ARG A 233 -5.04 -28.28 -31.53
CA ARG A 233 -5.48 -29.27 -32.51
C ARG A 233 -6.82 -29.83 -32.05
N ALA A 234 -7.89 -29.30 -32.63
CA ALA A 234 -8.91 -30.03 -33.40
C ALA A 234 -9.77 -28.99 -34.11
#